data_AF-A0A7X9E787-F1
#
_entry.id   AF-A0A7X9E787-F1
#
_cell.length_a   1.000
_cell.length_b   1.000
_cell.length_c   1.000
_cell.angle_alpha   90.00
_cell.angle_beta   90.00
_cell.angle_gamma   90.00
#
_symmetry.space_group_name_H-M   'P 1'
#
loop_
_entity.id
_entity.type
_entity.pdbx_description
1 polymer ?
#
loop_
_entity_poly.entity_id
_entity_poly.type
_entity_poly.pdbx_seq_one_letter_code
_entity_poly.pdbx_strand_id
1 'polypeptide(L)'
;MIYIVHGDDLPKSRALIQNQQKKLNIESRIEVNISDITPEDLYEKGHSSDLFGNPPFIVIDITSAGRMNMDKFIEVITKLPLSTTLIILSAKSLPKTNAFIKNAAKLKAKTNLNDAIPTSSTFKLVDFVFYKQRENAYNELSKLISDQISPYEIFSLFFYGLRSIASAKFGSPSFVKLHDFVKRKSLSQANLYTTKQLVSIFEEFRKIDMRSKLSEIDEELIIPMAIETVLNS
;
A
#
# COMPACT_ATOMS: atom_id res chain seq x y z
N MET A 1 -16.20 -21.96 13.34
CA MET A 1 -16.34 -20.52 12.99
C MET A 1 -15.26 -20.11 11.98
N ILE A 2 -15.58 -19.29 10.97
CA ILE A 2 -14.64 -18.96 9.87
C ILE A 2 -14.33 -17.47 9.86
N TYR A 3 -13.05 -17.11 9.72
CA TYR A 3 -12.57 -15.74 9.58
C TYR A 3 -11.75 -15.61 8.30
N ILE A 4 -11.90 -14.49 7.61
CA ILE A 4 -11.04 -14.10 6.48
C ILE A 4 -10.32 -12.82 6.90
N VAL A 5 -9.01 -12.90 7.07
CA VAL A 5 -8.15 -11.77 7.44
C VAL A 5 -7.27 -11.45 6.26
N HIS A 6 -7.41 -10.26 5.69
CA HIS A 6 -6.66 -9.86 4.51
C HIS A 6 -6.22 -8.40 4.60
N GLY A 7 -5.13 -8.06 3.94
CA GLY A 7 -4.60 -6.70 3.86
C GLY A 7 -3.10 -6.66 4.05
N ASP A 8 -2.53 -5.49 3.76
CA ASP A 8 -1.08 -5.31 3.66
C ASP A 8 -0.41 -5.17 5.04
N ASP A 9 -1.17 -4.89 6.11
CA ASP A 9 -0.68 -4.85 7.49
C ASP A 9 -0.71 -6.27 8.12
N LEU A 10 0.36 -7.02 7.84
CA LEU A 10 0.57 -8.35 8.37
C LEU A 10 0.68 -8.39 9.91
N PRO A 11 1.43 -7.50 10.59
CA PRO A 11 1.49 -7.47 12.05
C PRO A 11 0.13 -7.37 12.72
N LYS A 12 -0.73 -6.45 12.26
CA LYS A 12 -2.09 -6.28 12.78
C LYS A 12 -2.96 -7.50 12.51
N SER A 13 -2.81 -8.10 11.32
CA SER A 13 -3.49 -9.33 10.94
C SER A 13 -3.11 -10.51 11.85
N ARG A 14 -1.82 -10.65 12.18
CA ARG A 14 -1.31 -11.68 13.11
C ARG A 14 -1.74 -11.42 14.55
N ALA A 15 -1.77 -10.17 15.01
CA ALA A 15 -2.27 -9.81 16.33
C ALA A 15 -3.75 -10.19 16.51
N LEU A 16 -4.57 -9.99 15.47
CA LEU A 16 -5.98 -10.41 15.49
C LEU A 16 -6.13 -11.93 15.60
N ILE A 17 -5.34 -12.70 14.86
CA ILE A 17 -5.32 -14.17 14.94
C ILE A 17 -5.00 -14.62 16.37
N GLN A 18 -3.95 -14.05 16.96
CA GLN A 18 -3.54 -14.38 18.32
C GLN A 18 -4.61 -14.00 19.37
N ASN A 19 -5.26 -12.86 19.19
CA ASN A 19 -6.36 -12.44 20.07
C ASN A 19 -7.56 -13.40 19.99
N GLN A 20 -7.87 -13.94 18.80
CA GLN A 20 -8.94 -14.94 18.66
C GLN A 20 -8.56 -16.27 19.31
N GLN A 21 -7.31 -16.71 19.16
CA GLN A 21 -6.82 -17.91 19.82
C GLN A 21 -6.93 -17.79 21.36
N LYS A 22 -6.48 -16.66 21.92
CA LYS A 22 -6.60 -16.38 23.36
C LYS A 22 -8.04 -16.36 23.85
N LYS A 23 -8.96 -15.75 23.09
CA LYS A 23 -10.39 -15.69 23.45
C LYS A 23 -11.05 -17.06 23.50
N LEU A 24 -10.64 -17.97 22.61
CA LEU A 24 -11.17 -19.33 22.55
C LEU A 24 -10.45 -20.29 23.50
N ASN A 25 -9.41 -19.83 24.21
CA ASN A 25 -8.58 -20.61 25.12
C ASN A 25 -7.98 -21.88 24.47
N ILE A 26 -7.54 -21.74 23.21
CA ILE A 26 -6.97 -22.85 22.44
C ILE A 26 -5.44 -22.78 22.50
N GLU A 27 -4.82 -23.84 23.01
CA GLU A 27 -3.36 -23.92 23.15
C GLU A 27 -2.65 -24.27 21.83
N SER A 28 -3.27 -25.13 21.01
CA SER A 28 -2.68 -25.64 19.76
C SER A 28 -3.22 -24.93 18.52
N ARG A 29 -2.31 -24.49 17.63
CA ARG A 29 -2.60 -23.86 16.34
C ARG A 29 -1.92 -24.64 15.22
N ILE A 30 -2.68 -24.95 14.18
CA ILE A 30 -2.14 -25.54 12.94
C ILE A 30 -2.04 -24.42 11.91
N GLU A 31 -0.82 -24.05 11.51
CA GLU A 31 -0.61 -23.14 10.37
C GLU A 31 -0.12 -23.91 9.16
N VAL A 32 -0.75 -23.63 8.02
CA VAL A 32 -0.43 -24.26 6.74
C VAL A 32 -0.47 -23.22 5.63
N ASN A 33 0.43 -23.35 4.66
CA ASN A 33 0.34 -22.59 3.44
C ASN A 33 -0.59 -23.30 2.46
N ILE A 34 -1.39 -22.55 1.69
CA ILE A 34 -2.27 -23.10 0.65
C ILE A 34 -1.52 -23.88 -0.43
N SER A 35 -0.23 -23.58 -0.64
CA SER A 35 0.63 -24.28 -1.60
C SER A 35 1.06 -25.67 -1.11
N ASP A 36 1.02 -25.89 0.21
CA ASP A 36 1.55 -27.09 0.85
C ASP A 36 0.45 -28.04 1.36
N ILE A 37 -0.82 -27.75 1.04
CA ILE A 37 -1.96 -28.50 1.57
C ILE A 37 -2.96 -28.81 0.46
N THR A 38 -3.53 -30.03 0.50
CA THR A 38 -4.65 -30.41 -0.37
C THR A 38 -6.00 -30.14 0.29
N PRO A 39 -7.10 -30.02 -0.48
CA PRO A 39 -8.45 -29.93 0.09
C PRO A 39 -8.78 -31.10 1.02
N GLU A 40 -8.30 -32.30 0.70
CA GLU A 40 -8.47 -33.52 1.50
C GLU A 40 -7.78 -33.39 2.87
N ASP A 41 -6.53 -32.92 2.88
CA ASP A 41 -5.79 -32.68 4.14
C ASP A 41 -6.48 -31.64 5.02
N LEU A 42 -7.07 -30.61 4.41
CA LEU A 42 -7.84 -29.60 5.14
C LEU A 42 -9.11 -30.20 5.74
N TYR A 43 -9.78 -31.11 5.03
CA TYR A 43 -10.95 -31.80 5.55
C TYR A 43 -10.58 -32.64 6.77
N GLU A 44 -9.51 -33.42 6.69
CA GLU A 44 -9.03 -34.26 7.79
C GLU A 44 -8.64 -33.43 9.01
N LYS A 45 -7.79 -32.41 8.82
CA LYS A 45 -7.38 -31.50 9.91
C LYS A 45 -8.55 -30.73 10.51
N GLY A 46 -9.58 -30.46 9.71
CA GLY A 46 -10.78 -29.76 10.16
C GLY A 46 -11.75 -30.62 10.97
N HIS A 47 -11.67 -31.95 10.85
CA HIS A 47 -12.46 -32.91 11.62
C HIS A 47 -11.67 -33.61 12.72
N SER A 48 -10.34 -33.45 12.73
CA SER A 48 -9.51 -33.95 13.82
C SER A 48 -9.78 -33.17 15.10
N SER A 49 -9.63 -33.84 16.23
CA SER A 49 -9.58 -33.21 17.54
C SER A 49 -8.17 -33.39 18.09
N ASP A 50 -7.73 -32.46 18.92
CA ASP A 50 -6.48 -32.64 19.66
C ASP A 50 -6.60 -33.85 20.61
N LEU A 51 -5.47 -34.32 21.16
CA LEU A 51 -5.39 -35.43 22.13
C LEU A 51 -6.30 -35.21 23.35
N PHE A 52 -6.66 -33.96 23.64
CA PHE A 52 -7.53 -33.55 24.73
C PHE A 52 -8.99 -33.30 24.31
N GLY A 53 -9.37 -33.63 23.08
CA GLY A 53 -10.73 -33.42 22.55
C GLY A 53 -11.07 -31.97 22.20
N ASN A 54 -10.07 -31.08 22.19
CA ASN A 54 -10.26 -29.69 21.81
C ASN A 54 -10.47 -29.57 20.29
N PRO A 55 -11.40 -28.71 19.84
CA PRO A 55 -11.62 -28.49 18.43
C PRO A 55 -10.43 -27.80 17.78
N PRO A 56 -10.17 -28.07 16.48
CA PRO A 56 -8.97 -27.58 15.83
C PRO A 56 -9.07 -26.07 15.52
N PHE A 57 -7.92 -25.40 15.65
CA PHE A 57 -7.72 -24.01 15.23
C PHE A 57 -6.71 -23.97 14.08
N ILE A 58 -7.20 -23.70 12.88
CA ILE A 58 -6.44 -23.79 11.63
C ILE A 58 -6.26 -22.39 11.04
N VAL A 59 -5.03 -22.05 10.67
CA VAL A 59 -4.71 -20.85 9.90
C VAL A 59 -4.17 -21.29 8.54
N ILE A 60 -4.87 -20.93 7.47
CA ILE A 60 -4.43 -21.16 6.11
C ILE A 60 -3.91 -19.84 5.54
N ASP A 61 -2.64 -19.80 5.18
CA ASP A 61 -2.05 -18.68 4.46
C ASP A 61 -2.28 -18.84 2.95
N ILE A 62 -3.07 -17.94 2.37
CA ILE A 62 -3.40 -17.90 0.93
C ILE A 62 -2.61 -16.83 0.17
N THR A 63 -1.57 -16.25 0.77
CA THR A 63 -0.77 -15.18 0.14
C THR A 63 -0.10 -15.64 -1.16
N SER A 64 0.30 -16.90 -1.24
CA SER A 64 0.90 -17.55 -2.42
C SER A 64 -0.10 -18.19 -3.38
N ALA A 65 -1.42 -18.06 -3.13
CA ALA A 65 -2.46 -18.76 -3.89
C ALA A 65 -2.48 -18.44 -5.40
N GLY A 66 -1.96 -17.29 -5.84
CA GLY A 66 -1.85 -16.93 -7.25
C GLY A 66 -3.14 -17.15 -8.04
N ARG A 67 -3.07 -17.98 -9.10
CA ARG A 67 -4.21 -18.41 -9.95
C ARG A 67 -4.71 -19.83 -9.65
N MET A 68 -4.40 -20.39 -8.48
CA MET A 68 -4.89 -21.73 -8.14
C MET A 68 -6.43 -21.77 -8.07
N ASN A 69 -7.02 -22.89 -8.50
CA ASN A 69 -8.46 -23.11 -8.38
C ASN A 69 -8.82 -23.38 -6.92
N MET A 70 -9.61 -22.47 -6.33
CA MET A 70 -9.99 -22.50 -4.91
C MET A 70 -11.36 -23.14 -4.66
N ASP A 71 -12.08 -23.58 -5.69
CA ASP A 71 -13.46 -24.04 -5.57
C ASP A 71 -13.56 -25.30 -4.67
N LYS A 72 -12.61 -26.23 -4.82
CA LYS A 72 -12.53 -27.45 -3.99
C LYS A 72 -12.29 -27.13 -2.52
N PHE A 73 -11.47 -26.12 -2.21
CA PHE A 73 -11.25 -25.68 -0.83
C PHE A 73 -12.53 -25.10 -0.24
N ILE A 74 -13.28 -24.31 -1.01
CA ILE A 74 -14.54 -23.72 -0.55
C ILE A 74 -15.57 -24.81 -0.24
N GLU A 75 -15.66 -25.86 -1.06
CA GLU A 75 -16.53 -27.01 -0.80
C GLU A 75 -16.17 -27.72 0.51
N VAL A 76 -14.89 -27.96 0.75
CA VAL A 76 -14.42 -28.57 2.02
C VAL A 76 -14.76 -27.68 3.20
N ILE A 77 -14.51 -26.37 3.10
CA ILE A 77 -14.78 -25.42 4.18
C ILE A 77 -16.28 -25.37 4.54
N THR A 78 -17.18 -25.50 3.55
CA THR A 78 -18.63 -25.56 3.85
C THR A 78 -19.05 -26.80 4.66
N LYS A 79 -18.27 -27.87 4.62
CA LYS A 79 -18.54 -29.13 5.33
C LYS A 79 -17.88 -29.19 6.71
N LEU A 80 -17.11 -28.17 7.10
CA LEU A 80 -16.40 -28.18 8.38
C LEU A 80 -17.37 -28.08 9.58
N PRO A 81 -17.05 -28.74 10.71
CA PRO A 81 -17.82 -28.62 11.94
C PRO A 81 -17.90 -27.16 12.43
N LEU A 82 -19.02 -26.77 13.05
CA LEU A 82 -19.17 -25.43 13.63
C LEU A 82 -18.17 -25.15 14.76
N SER A 83 -17.74 -26.21 15.45
CA SER A 83 -16.72 -26.20 16.52
C SER A 83 -15.32 -25.84 16.00
N THR A 84 -15.00 -26.19 14.76
CA THR A 84 -13.69 -25.93 14.14
C THR A 84 -13.52 -24.46 13.82
N THR A 85 -12.41 -23.85 14.25
CA THR A 85 -12.10 -22.46 13.92
C THR A 85 -11.09 -22.41 12.77
N LEU A 86 -11.49 -21.79 11.66
CA LEU A 86 -10.65 -21.61 10.49
C LEU A 86 -10.39 -20.13 10.24
N ILE A 87 -9.13 -19.77 10.05
CA ILE A 87 -8.71 -18.43 9.63
C ILE A 87 -8.01 -18.53 8.28
N ILE A 88 -8.53 -17.81 7.30
CA ILE A 88 -7.93 -17.62 6.00
C ILE A 88 -7.14 -16.31 6.06
N LEU A 89 -5.82 -16.39 5.98
CA LEU A 89 -4.91 -15.24 6.07
C LEU A 89 -4.38 -14.90 4.68
N SER A 90 -4.41 -13.62 4.31
CA SER A 90 -3.71 -13.09 3.15
C SER A 90 -2.92 -11.84 3.53
N ALA A 91 -1.63 -11.80 3.22
CA ALA A 91 -0.79 -10.61 3.40
C ALA A 91 -1.01 -9.54 2.31
N LYS A 92 -2.09 -9.67 1.52
CA LYS A 92 -2.50 -8.71 0.51
C LYS A 92 -3.98 -8.43 0.63
N SER A 93 -4.42 -7.24 0.25
CA SER A 93 -5.84 -6.93 0.13
C SER A 93 -6.50 -7.80 -0.97
N LEU A 94 -7.51 -8.59 -0.59
CA LEU A 94 -8.23 -9.46 -1.53
C LEU A 94 -9.34 -8.67 -2.25
N PRO A 95 -9.40 -8.72 -3.59
CA PRO A 95 -10.47 -8.07 -4.33
C PRO A 95 -11.81 -8.79 -4.10
N LYS A 96 -12.92 -8.07 -4.31
CA LYS A 96 -14.30 -8.62 -4.17
C LYS A 96 -14.58 -9.82 -5.08
N THR A 97 -13.79 -9.98 -6.15
CA THR A 97 -13.87 -11.10 -7.10
C THR A 97 -13.16 -12.36 -6.63
N ASN A 98 -12.33 -12.30 -5.57
CA ASN A 98 -11.64 -13.45 -5.03
C ASN A 98 -12.64 -14.51 -4.53
N ALA A 99 -12.36 -15.79 -4.77
CA ALA A 99 -13.26 -16.90 -4.48
C ALA A 99 -13.69 -16.97 -3.00
N PHE A 100 -12.79 -16.66 -2.06
CA PHE A 100 -13.10 -16.67 -0.62
C PHE A 100 -13.97 -15.47 -0.21
N ILE A 101 -13.71 -14.29 -0.76
CA ILE A 101 -14.51 -13.08 -0.50
C ILE A 101 -15.91 -13.22 -1.12
N LYS A 102 -15.99 -13.68 -2.37
CA LYS A 102 -17.26 -13.91 -3.09
C LYS A 102 -18.15 -14.91 -2.34
N ASN A 103 -17.55 -15.94 -1.75
CA ASN A 103 -18.27 -16.96 -0.99
C ASN A 103 -18.36 -16.69 0.51
N ALA A 104 -17.88 -15.55 1.02
CA ALA A 104 -17.84 -15.26 2.46
C ALA A 104 -19.23 -15.36 3.13
N ALA A 105 -20.28 -14.91 2.43
CA ALA A 105 -21.66 -15.03 2.90
C ALA A 105 -22.12 -16.50 3.00
N LYS A 106 -21.78 -17.33 2.00
CA LYS A 106 -22.06 -18.78 1.99
C LYS A 106 -21.32 -19.50 3.11
N LEU A 107 -20.09 -19.07 3.40
CA LEU A 107 -19.23 -19.60 4.46
C LEU A 107 -19.59 -19.07 5.86
N LYS A 108 -20.53 -18.11 5.98
CA LYS A 108 -20.79 -17.35 7.22
C LYS A 108 -19.50 -16.79 7.84
N ALA A 109 -18.55 -16.39 6.99
CA ALA A 109 -17.23 -15.97 7.40
C ALA A 109 -17.21 -14.49 7.81
N LYS A 110 -16.47 -14.15 8.87
CA LYS A 110 -16.21 -12.75 9.25
C LYS A 110 -14.98 -12.23 8.51
N THR A 111 -15.16 -11.21 7.68
CA THR A 111 -14.08 -10.58 6.90
C THR A 111 -13.48 -9.39 7.66
N ASN A 112 -12.17 -9.39 7.84
CA ASN A 112 -11.40 -8.29 8.42
C ASN A 112 -10.37 -7.80 7.40
N LEU A 113 -10.49 -6.54 7.01
CA LEU A 113 -9.54 -5.84 6.15
C LEU A 113 -8.54 -5.05 7.01
N ASN A 114 -7.25 -5.32 6.85
CA ASN A 114 -6.16 -4.62 7.52
C ASN A 114 -5.17 -4.07 6.49
N ASP A 115 -5.59 -3.04 5.76
CA ASP A 115 -4.66 -2.35 4.87
C ASP A 115 -3.78 -1.40 5.68
N ALA A 116 -2.49 -1.38 5.34
CA ALA A 116 -1.62 -0.28 5.72
C ALA A 116 -2.14 0.95 4.97
N ILE A 117 -2.79 1.88 5.67
CA ILE A 117 -3.25 3.12 5.06
C ILE A 117 -1.97 3.90 4.72
N PRO A 118 -1.66 4.16 3.43
CA PRO A 118 -0.52 5.01 3.11
C PRO A 118 -0.78 6.37 3.72
N THR A 119 0.06 6.75 4.68
CA THR A 119 -0.08 8.03 5.39
C THR A 119 0.47 9.18 4.57
N SER A 120 1.30 8.86 3.57
CA SER A 120 2.00 9.80 2.73
C SER A 120 1.23 10.14 1.44
N SER A 121 1.47 11.34 0.94
CA SER A 121 0.99 11.78 -0.36
C SER A 121 2.09 12.51 -1.11
N THR A 122 2.52 11.93 -2.22
CA THR A 122 3.53 12.50 -3.13
C THR A 122 3.09 13.86 -3.66
N PHE A 123 1.80 14.07 -3.90
CA PHE A 123 1.24 15.37 -4.29
C PHE A 123 1.36 16.42 -3.18
N LYS A 124 1.17 16.03 -1.90
CA LYS A 124 1.37 16.95 -0.77
C LYS A 124 2.84 17.36 -0.65
N LEU A 125 3.78 16.44 -0.84
CA LEU A 125 5.20 16.77 -0.85
C LEU A 125 5.50 17.81 -1.93
N VAL A 126 5.07 17.56 -3.18
CA VAL A 126 5.23 18.50 -4.30
C VAL A 126 4.66 19.87 -3.93
N ASP A 127 3.49 19.91 -3.31
CA ASP A 127 2.86 21.15 -2.89
C ASP A 127 3.67 21.90 -1.85
N PHE A 128 4.12 21.22 -0.79
CA PHE A 128 4.93 21.84 0.24
C PHE A 128 6.23 22.41 -0.31
N VAL A 129 6.89 21.67 -1.22
CA VAL A 129 8.12 22.13 -1.89
C VAL A 129 7.88 23.41 -2.70
N PHE A 130 6.85 23.42 -3.55
CA PHE A 130 6.57 24.58 -4.40
C PHE A 130 5.84 25.74 -3.70
N TYR A 131 5.30 25.52 -2.50
CA TYR A 131 4.88 26.59 -1.59
C TYR A 131 6.01 27.09 -0.69
N LYS A 132 7.24 26.61 -0.87
CA LYS A 132 8.42 26.94 -0.06
C LYS A 132 8.27 26.60 1.43
N GLN A 133 7.52 25.55 1.76
CA GLN A 133 7.30 25.07 3.12
C GLN A 133 8.30 23.96 3.50
N ARG A 134 9.54 24.35 3.83
CA ARG A 134 10.66 23.43 4.09
C ARG A 134 10.33 22.34 5.12
N GLU A 135 9.84 22.73 6.30
CA GLU A 135 9.55 21.79 7.40
C GLU A 135 8.49 20.76 6.99
N ASN A 136 7.38 21.22 6.40
CA ASN A 136 6.31 20.34 5.93
C ASN A 136 6.79 19.40 4.80
N ALA A 137 7.67 19.89 3.92
CA ALA A 137 8.23 19.07 2.85
C ALA A 137 9.06 17.91 3.41
N TYR A 138 9.98 18.16 4.36
CA TYR A 138 10.78 17.09 4.96
C TYR A 138 9.95 16.14 5.84
N ASN A 139 8.96 16.67 6.56
CA ASN A 139 8.01 15.83 7.30
C ASN A 139 7.26 14.88 6.37
N GLU A 140 6.79 15.35 5.22
CA GLU A 140 6.11 14.48 4.24
C GLU A 140 7.07 13.51 3.54
N LEU A 141 8.31 13.94 3.25
CA LEU A 141 9.36 13.08 2.71
C LEU A 141 9.66 11.90 3.65
N SER A 142 9.74 12.13 4.96
CA SER A 142 10.00 11.06 5.93
C SER A 142 8.92 9.96 5.89
N LYS A 143 7.66 10.34 5.66
CA LYS A 143 6.55 9.39 5.49
C LYS A 143 6.66 8.63 4.18
N LEU A 144 7.00 9.32 3.08
CA LEU A 144 7.17 8.70 1.76
C LEU A 144 8.32 7.68 1.74
N ILE A 145 9.41 7.96 2.47
CA ILE A 145 10.52 7.02 2.67
C ILE A 145 10.04 5.80 3.47
N SER A 146 9.26 6.03 4.54
CA SER A 146 8.68 4.94 5.35
C SER A 146 7.73 4.05 4.55
N ASP A 147 6.98 4.65 3.63
CA ASP A 147 6.08 3.96 2.69
C ASP A 147 6.84 3.33 1.49
N GLN A 148 8.18 3.38 1.48
CA GLN A 148 9.07 2.79 0.46
C GLN A 148 8.76 3.25 -0.98
N ILE A 149 8.30 4.49 -1.14
CA ILE A 149 8.04 5.05 -2.47
C ILE A 149 9.36 5.34 -3.17
N SER A 150 9.47 4.93 -4.43
CA SER A 150 10.68 5.12 -5.22
C SER A 150 11.05 6.61 -5.35
N PRO A 151 12.32 7.00 -5.12
CA PRO A 151 12.79 8.37 -5.35
C PRO A 151 12.50 8.85 -6.79
N TYR A 152 12.60 7.98 -7.79
CA TYR A 152 12.33 8.33 -9.18
C TYR A 152 10.86 8.67 -9.43
N GLU A 153 9.94 7.98 -8.76
CA GLU A 153 8.51 8.28 -8.84
C GLU A 153 8.23 9.68 -8.26
N ILE A 154 8.78 9.96 -7.07
CA ILE A 154 8.67 11.28 -6.43
C ILE A 154 9.26 12.37 -7.34
N PHE A 155 10.44 12.12 -7.92
CA PHE A 155 11.14 13.10 -8.74
C PHE A 155 10.38 13.41 -10.05
N SER A 156 9.74 12.41 -10.65
CA SER A 156 8.86 12.61 -11.81
C SER A 156 7.69 13.55 -11.50
N LEU A 157 7.19 13.52 -10.27
CA LEU A 157 6.12 14.42 -9.80
C LEU A 157 6.62 15.82 -9.49
N PHE A 158 7.89 15.99 -9.09
CA PHE A 158 8.51 17.32 -9.06
C PHE A 158 8.59 17.96 -10.44
N PHE A 159 8.95 17.20 -11.49
CA PHE A 159 8.87 17.71 -12.87
C PHE A 159 7.44 18.06 -13.29
N TYR A 160 6.45 17.30 -12.85
CA TYR A 160 5.04 17.62 -13.10
C TYR A 160 4.62 18.94 -12.42
N GLY A 161 4.97 19.11 -11.15
CA GLY A 161 4.72 20.35 -10.40
C GLY A 161 5.39 21.56 -11.04
N LEU A 162 6.68 21.44 -11.39
CA LEU A 162 7.44 22.49 -12.06
C LEU A 162 6.81 22.90 -13.40
N ARG A 163 6.39 21.93 -14.22
CA ARG A 163 5.68 22.20 -15.49
C ARG A 163 4.34 22.90 -15.29
N SER A 164 3.61 22.54 -14.24
CA SER A 164 2.32 23.14 -13.92
C SER A 164 2.48 24.61 -13.50
N ILE A 165 3.50 24.91 -12.69
CA ILE A 165 3.84 26.26 -12.24
C ILE A 165 4.35 27.10 -13.40
N ALA A 166 5.22 26.55 -14.24
CA ALA A 166 5.70 27.23 -15.43
C ALA A 166 4.56 27.52 -16.42
N SER A 167 3.66 26.56 -16.65
CA SER A 167 2.50 26.76 -17.52
C SER A 167 1.60 27.91 -17.03
N ALA A 168 1.43 28.04 -15.71
CA ALA A 168 0.72 29.16 -15.09
C ALA A 168 1.50 30.48 -15.24
N LYS A 169 2.82 30.49 -15.00
CA LYS A 169 3.67 31.68 -15.07
C LYS A 169 3.76 32.27 -16.49
N PHE A 170 3.86 31.40 -17.50
CA PHE A 170 4.01 31.79 -18.90
C PHE A 170 2.69 31.85 -19.68
N GLY A 171 1.56 31.55 -19.04
CA GLY A 171 0.23 31.63 -19.67
C GLY A 171 0.05 30.64 -20.84
N SER A 172 0.54 29.41 -20.69
CA SER A 172 0.48 28.40 -21.77
C SER A 172 -0.96 28.05 -22.16
N PRO A 173 -1.26 27.74 -23.44
CA PRO A 173 -2.59 27.29 -23.87
C PRO A 173 -3.08 26.04 -23.13
N SER A 174 -2.17 25.18 -22.68
CA SER A 174 -2.51 23.98 -21.89
C SER A 174 -3.04 24.36 -20.50
N PHE A 175 -2.59 25.47 -19.92
CA PHE A 175 -3.05 25.97 -18.62
C PHE A 175 -4.53 26.37 -18.65
N VAL A 176 -4.99 26.95 -19.76
CA VAL A 176 -6.39 27.38 -19.94
C VAL A 176 -7.37 26.19 -19.88
N LYS A 177 -6.91 25.00 -20.28
CA LYS A 177 -7.72 23.77 -20.28
C LYS A 177 -7.76 23.04 -18.93
N LEU A 178 -6.97 23.47 -17.94
CA LEU A 178 -6.95 22.83 -16.62
C LEU A 178 -8.21 23.16 -15.80
N HIS A 179 -8.53 22.26 -14.87
CA HIS A 179 -9.60 22.47 -13.89
C HIS A 179 -9.28 23.67 -12.96
N ASP A 180 -10.31 24.42 -12.55
CA ASP A 180 -10.17 25.69 -11.82
C ASP A 180 -9.39 25.55 -10.50
N PHE A 181 -9.56 24.43 -9.80
CA PHE A 181 -8.78 24.14 -8.60
C PHE A 181 -7.27 24.11 -8.89
N VAL A 182 -6.86 23.40 -9.94
CA VAL A 182 -5.45 23.28 -10.33
C VAL A 182 -4.93 24.63 -10.84
N LYS A 183 -5.74 25.39 -11.59
CA LYS A 183 -5.37 26.74 -12.03
C LYS A 183 -5.05 27.66 -10.86
N ARG A 184 -5.96 27.76 -9.88
CA ARG A 184 -5.78 28.63 -8.71
C ARG A 184 -4.54 28.26 -7.91
N LYS A 185 -4.32 26.95 -7.73
CA LYS A 185 -3.15 26.41 -7.03
C LYS A 185 -1.84 26.71 -7.76
N SER A 186 -1.76 26.40 -9.05
CA SER A 186 -0.54 26.65 -9.83
C SER A 186 -0.24 28.14 -9.97
N LEU A 187 -1.26 29.00 -10.05
CA LEU A 187 -1.08 30.47 -10.03
C LEU A 187 -0.51 30.95 -8.70
N SER A 188 -1.02 30.48 -7.56
CA SER A 188 -0.51 30.89 -6.26
C SER A 188 0.93 30.45 -6.04
N GLN A 189 1.29 29.23 -6.48
CA GLN A 189 2.68 28.76 -6.48
C GLN A 189 3.55 29.58 -7.45
N ALA A 190 3.10 29.85 -8.68
CA ALA A 190 3.84 30.61 -9.69
C ALA A 190 4.18 32.03 -9.25
N ASN A 191 3.36 32.64 -8.39
CA ASN A 191 3.65 33.97 -7.84
C ASN A 191 4.89 34.00 -6.93
N LEU A 192 5.31 32.85 -6.38
CA LEU A 192 6.49 32.74 -5.52
C LEU A 192 7.82 32.68 -6.28
N TYR A 193 7.77 32.56 -7.62
CA TYR A 193 8.94 32.40 -8.46
C TYR A 193 8.98 33.43 -9.58
N THR A 194 10.18 33.89 -9.92
CA THR A 194 10.48 34.63 -11.13
C THR A 194 10.65 33.68 -12.31
N THR A 195 10.57 34.20 -13.53
CA THR A 195 10.81 33.41 -14.75
C THR A 195 12.23 32.85 -14.79
N LYS A 196 13.22 33.65 -14.38
CA LYS A 196 14.63 33.21 -14.29
C LYS A 196 14.83 32.08 -13.29
N GLN A 197 14.19 32.16 -12.12
CA GLN A 197 14.24 31.08 -11.12
C GLN A 197 13.65 29.78 -11.67
N LEU A 198 12.48 29.84 -12.32
CA LEU A 198 11.88 28.63 -12.92
C LEU A 198 12.78 27.99 -13.98
N VAL A 199 13.42 28.79 -14.85
CA VAL A 199 14.38 28.27 -15.83
C VAL A 199 15.59 27.63 -15.14
N SER A 200 16.11 28.26 -14.08
CA SER A 200 17.22 27.69 -13.30
C SER A 200 16.84 26.35 -12.65
N ILE A 201 15.64 26.26 -12.06
CA ILE A 201 15.16 25.01 -11.45
C ILE A 201 15.02 23.91 -12.50
N PHE A 202 14.51 24.23 -13.70
CA PHE A 202 14.44 23.26 -14.80
C PHE A 202 15.82 22.70 -15.16
N GLU A 203 16.82 23.56 -15.25
CA GLU A 203 18.18 23.14 -15.60
C GLU A 203 18.83 22.31 -14.49
N GLU A 204 18.65 22.69 -13.23
CA GLU A 204 19.15 21.90 -12.11
C GLU A 204 18.44 20.55 -11.98
N PHE A 205 17.13 20.49 -12.17
CA PHE A 205 16.40 19.22 -12.23
C PHE A 205 16.90 18.33 -13.37
N ARG A 206 17.18 18.90 -14.55
CA ARG A 206 17.77 18.17 -15.68
C ARG A 206 19.13 17.58 -15.32
N LYS A 207 20.00 18.35 -14.65
CA LYS A 207 21.31 17.87 -14.18
C LYS A 207 21.18 16.77 -13.14
N ILE A 208 20.29 16.92 -12.17
CA ILE A 208 20.02 15.88 -11.16
C ILE A 208 19.55 14.59 -11.83
N ASP A 209 18.58 14.67 -12.76
CA ASP A 209 18.06 13.51 -13.51
C ASP A 209 19.17 12.78 -14.28
N MET A 210 20.00 13.55 -15.00
CA MET A 210 21.11 13.00 -15.78
C MET A 210 22.15 12.31 -14.89
N ARG A 211 22.61 12.99 -13.84
CA ARG A 211 23.63 12.47 -12.92
C ARG A 211 23.13 11.24 -12.15
N SER A 212 21.86 11.22 -11.77
CA SER A 212 21.21 10.05 -11.17
C SER A 212 21.23 8.86 -12.12
N LYS A 213 20.82 9.04 -13.39
CA LYS A 213 20.83 7.95 -14.39
C LYS A 213 22.23 7.44 -14.74
N LEU A 214 23.24 8.28 -14.57
CA LEU A 214 24.66 7.91 -14.71
C LEU A 214 25.26 7.32 -13.42
N SER A 215 24.46 7.14 -12.36
CA SER A 215 24.92 6.63 -11.06
C SER A 215 25.98 7.52 -10.39
N GLU A 216 26.00 8.82 -10.69
CA GLU A 216 26.91 9.80 -10.09
C GLU A 216 26.36 10.39 -8.78
N ILE A 217 25.09 10.12 -8.46
CA ILE A 217 24.41 10.57 -7.24
C ILE A 217 23.67 9.35 -6.67
N ASP A 218 23.76 9.18 -5.36
CA ASP A 218 22.98 8.19 -4.63
C ASP A 218 21.46 8.46 -4.77
N GLU A 219 20.68 7.40 -4.94
CA GLU A 219 19.23 7.48 -5.10
C GLU A 219 18.55 8.19 -3.93
N GLU A 220 19.09 8.01 -2.72
CA GLU A 220 18.59 8.64 -1.50
C GLU A 220 18.76 10.17 -1.49
N LEU A 221 19.72 10.69 -2.26
CA LEU A 221 20.05 12.13 -2.30
C LEU A 221 19.27 12.89 -3.37
N ILE A 222 18.67 12.20 -4.35
CA ILE A 222 17.95 12.83 -5.47
C ILE A 222 16.86 13.78 -4.96
N ILE A 223 16.00 13.30 -4.07
CA ILE A 223 14.86 14.06 -3.57
C ILE A 223 15.28 15.21 -2.65
N PRO A 224 16.15 15.01 -1.64
CA PRO A 224 16.69 16.12 -0.86
C PRO A 224 17.35 17.21 -1.72
N MET A 225 18.15 16.84 -2.73
CA MET A 225 18.77 17.81 -3.64
C MET A 225 17.72 18.59 -4.44
N ALA A 226 16.70 17.90 -4.95
CA ALA A 226 15.62 18.55 -5.70
C ALA A 226 14.78 19.49 -4.82
N ILE A 227 14.49 19.11 -3.58
CA ILE A 227 13.81 19.97 -2.59
C ILE A 227 14.63 21.25 -2.38
N GLU A 228 15.91 21.11 -2.04
CA GLU A 228 16.76 22.27 -1.74
C GLU A 228 17.02 23.15 -2.97
N THR A 229 17.05 22.58 -4.16
CA THR A 229 17.10 23.33 -5.43
C THR A 229 15.90 24.27 -5.57
N VAL A 230 14.69 23.79 -5.23
CA VAL A 230 13.47 24.60 -5.31
C VAL A 230 13.40 25.62 -4.17
N LEU A 231 13.71 25.20 -2.94
CA LEU A 231 13.58 26.04 -1.76
C LEU A 231 14.57 27.21 -1.74
N ASN A 232 15.79 27.01 -2.25
CA ASN A 232 16.82 28.03 -2.32
C ASN A 232 16.81 28.86 -3.62
N SER A 233 15.83 28.63 -4.49
CA SER A 233 15.65 29.41 -5.72
C SER A 233 15.10 30.80 -5.48
#